data_AF-R9LT81-F1
#
_entry.id   AF-R9LT81-F1
#
_cell.length_a   1.000
_cell.length_b   1.000
_cell.length_c   1.000
_cell.angle_alpha   90.00
_cell.angle_beta   90.00
_cell.angle_gamma   90.00
#
_symmetry.space_group_name_H-M   'P 1'
#
loop_
_entity.id
_entity.type
_entity.pdbx_description
1 polymer ?
#
loop_
_entity_poly.entity_id
_entity_poly.type
_entity_poly.pdbx_seq_one_letter_code
_entity_poly.pdbx_strand_id
1 'polypeptide(L)' 'MKSMVDELNSVPVKKSVVTSIEYDCKKAEKEDEVFDAVRDIVANYQDNFSKITYDLDPMNHKVKVEVSEHK' A
#
# COMPACT_ATOMS: atom_id res chain seq x y z
N MET A 1 9.81 -22.09 5.30
CA MET A 1 10.23 -21.14 6.36
C MET A 1 9.11 -20.14 6.53
N LYS A 2 8.70 -19.81 7.76
CA LYS A 2 7.78 -18.70 7.98
C LYS A 2 8.50 -17.40 7.64
N SER A 3 7.80 -16.43 7.06
CA SER A 3 8.39 -15.11 6.84
C SER A 3 8.47 -14.36 8.17
N MET A 4 9.38 -13.40 8.27
CA MET A 4 9.45 -12.49 9.42
C MET A 4 8.08 -11.84 9.71
N VAL A 5 7.32 -11.51 8.66
CA VAL A 5 5.99 -10.90 8.77
C VAL A 5 4.99 -11.86 9.41
N ASP A 6 5.04 -13.15 9.06
CA ASP A 6 4.17 -14.17 9.67
C ASP A 6 4.46 -14.34 11.16
N GLU A 7 5.73 -14.26 11.55
CA GLU A 7 6.14 -14.34 12.96
C GLU A 7 5.62 -13.14 13.77
N LEU A 8 5.77 -11.91 13.26
CA LEU A 8 5.20 -10.70 13.88
C LEU A 8 3.66 -10.76 13.96
N ASN A 9 3.02 -11.34 12.94
CA ASN A 9 1.58 -11.54 12.92
C ASN A 9 1.10 -12.62 13.91
N SER A 10 1.98 -13.47 14.45
CA SER A 10 1.59 -14.52 15.41
C SER A 10 1.51 -14.05 16.87
N VAL A 11 2.00 -12.85 17.20
CA VAL A 11 1.96 -12.31 18.57
C VAL A 11 0.51 -12.02 18.98
N PRO A 12 -0.01 -12.56 20.11
CA PRO A 12 -1.43 -12.52 20.50
C PRO A 12 -1.81 -11.20 21.18
N VAL A 13 -1.53 -10.08 20.52
CA VAL A 13 -1.92 -8.73 20.95
C VAL A 13 -2.49 -7.98 19.76
N LYS A 14 -3.37 -7.00 20.02
CA LYS A 14 -3.90 -6.11 18.98
C LYS A 14 -2.76 -5.42 18.26
N LYS A 15 -2.71 -5.50 16.93
CA LYS A 15 -1.67 -4.89 16.12
C LYS A 15 -2.25 -4.02 15.03
N SER A 16 -1.47 -3.02 14.64
CA SER A 16 -1.72 -2.23 13.45
C SER A 16 -0.62 -2.55 12.47
N VAL A 17 -0.98 -3.06 11.30
CA VAL A 17 -0.02 -3.28 10.21
C VAL A 17 -0.19 -2.14 9.23
N VAL A 18 0.89 -1.42 8.98
CA VAL A 18 0.94 -0.36 7.94
C VAL A 18 1.87 -0.85 6.85
N THR A 19 1.34 -0.95 5.63
CA THR A 19 2.11 -1.30 4.44
C THR A 19 2.17 -0.08 3.54
N SER A 20 3.39 0.39 3.27
CA SER A 20 3.65 1.50 2.36
C SER A 20 4.39 0.97 1.14
N ILE A 21 3.86 1.24 -0.05
CA ILE A 21 4.49 0.90 -1.33
C ILE A 21 4.70 2.19 -2.11
N GLU A 22 5.92 2.38 -2.60
CA GLU A 22 6.31 3.52 -3.44
C GLU A 22 6.68 3.00 -4.83
N TYR A 23 6.09 3.62 -5.85
CA TYR A 23 6.31 3.32 -7.25
C TYR A 23 7.05 4.49 -7.90
N ASP A 24 8.30 4.26 -8.29
CA ASP A 24 9.06 5.19 -9.12
C ASP A 24 8.65 5.03 -10.59
N CYS A 25 7.83 5.97 -11.06
CA CYS A 25 7.23 5.95 -12.40
C CYS A 25 8.19 6.49 -13.47
N LYS A 26 9.28 7.17 -13.08
CA LYS A 26 10.31 7.80 -13.94
C LYS A 26 9.81 8.83 -14.96
N LYS A 27 8.51 8.90 -15.24
CA LYS A 27 7.84 9.79 -16.20
C LYS A 27 6.45 10.16 -15.69
N ALA A 28 6.05 11.41 -15.91
CA ALA A 28 4.73 11.91 -15.54
C ALA A 28 3.57 11.11 -16.17
N GLU A 29 3.70 10.75 -17.44
CA GLU A 29 2.66 10.04 -18.19
C GLU A 29 2.31 8.66 -17.60
N LYS A 30 3.20 8.08 -16.79
CA LYS A 30 3.02 6.78 -16.15
C LYS A 30 2.41 6.87 -14.75
N GLU A 31 2.38 8.06 -14.16
CA GLU A 31 1.82 8.27 -12.83
C GLU A 31 0.34 7.90 -12.78
N ASP A 32 -0.47 8.42 -13.70
CA ASP A 32 -1.91 8.16 -13.75
C ASP A 32 -2.21 6.67 -13.99
N GLU A 33 -1.48 6.03 -14.92
CA GLU A 33 -1.65 4.60 -15.21
C GLU A 33 -1.31 3.72 -13.99
N VAL A 34 -0.23 4.03 -13.27
CA VAL A 34 0.15 3.33 -12.05
C VAL A 34 -0.85 3.61 -10.94
N PHE A 35 -1.29 4.85 -10.78
CA PHE A 35 -2.26 5.24 -9.77
C PHE A 35 -3.59 4.50 -9.95
N ASP A 36 -4.13 4.48 -11.18
CA ASP A 36 -5.37 3.79 -11.51
C ASP A 36 -5.24 2.28 -11.28
N ALA A 37 -4.15 1.67 -11.74
CA ALA A 37 -3.91 0.25 -11.53
C ALA A 37 -3.81 -0.12 -10.04
N VAL A 38 -3.10 0.68 -9.25
CA VAL A 38 -2.97 0.47 -7.79
C VAL A 38 -4.32 0.65 -7.11
N ARG A 39 -5.09 1.67 -7.51
CA ARG A 39 -6.42 1.91 -6.97
C ARG A 39 -7.37 0.76 -7.26
N ASP A 40 -7.38 0.23 -8.48
CA ASP A 40 -8.23 -0.91 -8.87
C ASP A 40 -7.86 -2.18 -8.09
N ILE A 41 -6.56 -2.45 -7.89
CA ILE A 41 -6.12 -3.58 -7.08
C ILE A 41 -6.63 -3.41 -5.64
N VAL A 42 -6.36 -2.27 -5.01
CA VAL A 42 -6.75 -2.03 -3.61
C VAL A 42 -8.26 -2.03 -3.44
N ALA A 43 -9.03 -1.57 -4.44
CA ALA A 43 -10.49 -1.62 -4.45
C ALA A 43 -11.04 -3.03 -4.20
N ASN A 44 -10.38 -4.06 -4.74
CA ASN A 44 -10.79 -5.46 -4.56
C ASN A 44 -10.56 -6.01 -3.13
N TYR A 45 -9.82 -5.28 -2.29
CA TYR A 45 -9.46 -5.70 -0.94
C TYR A 45 -9.80 -4.65 0.13
N GLN A 46 -10.65 -3.67 -0.19
CA GLN A 46 -10.96 -2.54 0.71
C GLN A 46 -11.42 -2.98 2.10
N ASP A 47 -12.21 -4.05 2.20
CA ASP A 47 -12.74 -4.56 3.46
C ASP A 47 -11.64 -5.06 4.43
N ASN A 48 -10.45 -5.35 3.92
CA ASN A 48 -9.30 -5.77 4.73
C ASN A 48 -8.57 -4.60 5.38
N PHE A 49 -8.80 -3.37 4.91
CA PHE A 49 -8.06 -2.18 5.32
C PHE A 49 -8.94 -1.23 6.13
N SER A 50 -8.39 -0.72 7.23
CA SER A 50 -9.03 0.32 8.04
C SER A 50 -8.76 1.73 7.52
N LYS A 51 -7.66 1.90 6.78
CA LYS A 51 -7.30 3.16 6.15
C LYS A 51 -6.49 2.88 4.89
N ILE A 52 -6.78 3.63 3.84
CA ILE A 52 -6.02 3.64 2.59
C ILE A 52 -5.70 5.10 2.28
N THR A 53 -4.45 5.38 1.96
CA THR A 53 -3.98 6.71 1.53
C THR A 53 -3.22 6.55 0.22
N TYR A 54 -3.51 7.43 -0.74
CA TYR A 54 -2.76 7.53 -1.98
C TYR A 54 -2.11 8.91 -2.02
N ASP A 55 -0.84 8.94 -2.36
CA ASP A 55 -0.06 10.15 -2.48
C ASP A 55 0.62 10.17 -3.85
N LEU A 56 0.48 11.28 -4.56
CA LEU A 56 1.11 11.48 -5.86
C LEU A 56 2.14 12.59 -5.73
N ASP A 57 3.39 12.26 -5.99
CA ASP A 57 4.51 13.20 -6.05
C ASP A 57 4.90 13.43 -7.53
N PRO A 58 4.28 14.41 -8.20
CA PRO A 58 4.55 14.71 -9.60
C PRO A 58 5.92 15.36 -9.82
N MET A 59 6.59 15.86 -8.76
CA MET A 59 7.94 16.41 -8.87
C MET A 59 9.00 15.32 -8.99
N ASN A 60 8.78 14.19 -8.33
CA ASN A 60 9.69 13.05 -8.34
C ASN A 60 9.18 11.86 -9.19
N HIS A 61 8.04 12.01 -9.84
CA HIS A 61 7.36 10.95 -10.58
C HIS A 61 7.10 9.70 -9.76
N LYS A 62 6.53 9.88 -8.56
CA LYS A 62 6.28 8.80 -7.62
C LYS A 62 4.81 8.70 -7.25
N VAL A 63 4.31 7.47 -7.24
CA VAL A 63 3.02 7.12 -6.65
C VAL A 63 3.30 6.37 -5.36
N LYS A 64 2.72 6.80 -4.25
CA LYS A 64 2.80 6.10 -2.98
C LYS A 64 1.40 5.66 -2.56
N VAL A 65 1.28 4.41 -2.15
CA VAL A 65 0.07 3.88 -1.51
C VAL A 65 0.42 3.37 -0.13
N GLU A 66 -0.37 3.78 0.85
CA GLU A 66 -0.27 3.31 2.22
C GLU A 66 -1.60 2.69 2.63
N VAL A 67 -1.55 1.42 3.02
CA VAL A 67 -2.71 0.68 3.54
C VAL A 67 -2.46 0.29 4.98
N SER A 68 -3.48 0.45 5.82
CA SER A 68 -3.46 0.07 7.22
C SER A 68 -4.48 -1.02 7.47
N GLU A 69 -4.07 -2.09 8.16
CA GLU A 69 -4.95 -3.18 8.60
C GLU A 69 -5.04 -3.16 10.14
N HIS A 70 -6.24 -3.40 10.67
CA HIS A 70 -6.41 -3.75 12.08
C HIS A 70 -6.50 -5.28 12.19
N LYS A 71 -5.52 -5.91 12.85
CA LYS A 71 -5.46 -7.36 13.07
C LYS A 71 -5.26 -7.70 14.54
#